data_AF-A0A498SFZ0-F1
#
_entry.id   AF-A0A498SFZ0-F1
#
_cell.length_a   1.000
_cell.length_b   1.000
_cell.length_c   1.000
_cell.angle_alpha   90.00
_cell.angle_beta   90.00
_cell.angle_gamma   90.00
#
_symmetry.space_group_name_H-M   'P 1'
#
loop_
_entity.id
_entity.type
_entity.pdbx_description
1 polymer ?
#
loop_
_entity_poly.entity_id
_entity_poly.type
_entity_poly.pdbx_seq_one_letter_code
_entity_poly.pdbx_strand_id
1 'polypeptide(L)'
;MFYAIYHIFRLSPTIYLTLSLQHDYKSKSDQELCEVVRKYNINAPRKVAFAIVTLSKRYGMAYVVDGESLEMRLERVYRQACARRRWWVVRYCAAKLRKVTDSLAPGITNMLVRGKQIIIGVSSCQEMTITAPTAPDQIADALFGSYPENEPQVAVLQQELIIACSDLIAQKPYVFDGVLTIRLAWLAHAMSLMLDYMRSVGSMKKGSVIGMLDMSISWTQANINAELGKNSSIYDLSPIVVKDVVAALLTRKYWHLLTPLQSRRLNGSLNRVPPSFYDSVWKILERTQGGIVIAGQHLPQQPTLSDMTPFELTFSYKIESMMSAIEHPEYRQVLVELLCIIAIILERNSELVFSEKLDLDQLISTAFLQYCSDYEIGDKNDMTPFYELDDSNLTRNSTVNYFARAVIDSLLNGICVKQRKITTFMPSDPLSFATPSNSERSDNQGYNNCLIN
;
A
#
# COMPACT_ATOMS: atom_id res chain seq x y z
N MET A 1 -19.97 -11.48 1.80
CA MET A 1 -18.93 -11.25 2.82
C MET A 1 -18.28 -9.87 2.62
N PHE A 2 -19.10 -8.84 2.35
CA PHE A 2 -18.66 -7.48 1.97
C PHE A 2 -19.50 -6.38 2.64
N TYR A 3 -20.22 -6.72 3.71
CA TYR A 3 -21.10 -5.79 4.42
C TYR A 3 -20.91 -5.96 5.91
N ALA A 4 -19.79 -5.43 6.44
CA ALA A 4 -19.62 -5.00 7.83
C ALA A 4 -18.15 -4.62 8.13
N ILE A 5 -17.53 -3.72 7.35
CA ILE A 5 -16.24 -3.12 7.76
C ILE A 5 -16.27 -1.61 7.53
N TYR A 6 -17.28 -0.95 8.09
CA TYR A 6 -17.13 0.44 8.52
C TYR A 6 -16.66 0.38 9.97
N HIS A 7 -15.35 0.23 10.25
CA HIS A 7 -14.77 0.63 11.55
C HIS A 7 -13.24 0.44 11.69
N ILE A 8 -12.41 0.72 10.68
CA ILE A 8 -10.93 0.78 10.90
C ILE A 8 -10.30 2.02 10.25
N PHE A 9 -10.73 3.20 10.70
CA PHE A 9 -9.76 4.14 11.24
C PHE A 9 -9.79 3.93 12.75
N ARG A 10 -9.05 2.95 13.28
CA ARG A 10 -8.74 2.95 14.72
C ARG A 10 -7.90 4.20 14.97
N LEU A 11 -8.58 5.31 15.23
CA LEU A 11 -8.01 6.52 15.78
C LEU A 11 -7.15 6.07 16.96
N SER A 12 -5.85 6.42 16.93
CA SER A 12 -5.01 6.14 18.09
C SER A 12 -5.67 6.76 19.33
N PRO A 13 -5.47 6.21 20.54
CA PRO A 13 -6.04 6.77 21.77
C PRO A 13 -5.76 8.28 21.92
N THR A 14 -4.64 8.74 21.36
CA THR A 14 -4.22 10.15 21.28
C THR A 14 -5.12 11.01 20.38
N ILE A 15 -5.66 10.45 19.29
CA ILE A 15 -6.59 11.15 18.40
C ILE A 15 -7.96 11.30 19.08
N TYR A 16 -8.44 10.28 19.80
CA TYR A 16 -9.64 10.42 20.64
C TYR A 16 -9.49 11.52 21.69
N LEU A 17 -8.33 11.61 22.36
CA LEU A 17 -8.04 12.67 23.32
C LEU A 17 -7.95 14.07 22.66
N THR A 18 -7.51 14.13 21.40
CA THR A 18 -7.42 15.37 20.62
C THR A 18 -8.80 15.84 20.16
N LEU A 19 -9.63 14.91 19.72
CA LEU A 19 -11.02 15.15 19.33
C LEU A 19 -11.86 15.58 20.54
N SER A 20 -11.71 14.93 21.69
CA SER A 20 -12.43 15.33 22.92
C SER A 20 -12.03 16.75 23.35
N LEU A 21 -10.74 17.05 23.39
CA LEU A 21 -10.24 18.38 23.75
C LEU A 21 -10.63 19.48 22.76
N GLN A 22 -10.81 19.19 21.47
CA GLN A 22 -11.26 20.19 20.50
C GLN A 22 -12.78 20.42 20.57
N HIS A 23 -13.55 19.35 20.83
CA HIS A 23 -15.00 19.45 21.07
C HIS A 23 -15.31 20.26 22.33
N ASP A 24 -14.52 20.10 23.39
CA ASP A 24 -14.64 20.88 24.63
C ASP A 24 -14.51 22.39 24.44
N TYR A 25 -13.88 22.85 23.34
CA TYR A 25 -13.74 24.28 23.06
C TYR A 25 -14.83 24.80 22.13
N LYS A 26 -15.48 23.94 21.34
CA LYS A 26 -16.60 24.34 20.47
C LYS A 26 -17.79 24.86 21.30
N SER A 27 -18.00 24.28 22.49
CA SER A 27 -19.08 24.64 23.42
C SER A 27 -18.79 25.86 24.30
N LYS A 28 -17.56 26.37 24.33
CA LYS A 28 -17.18 27.51 25.20
C LYS A 28 -17.73 28.83 24.69
N SER A 29 -18.04 29.72 25.62
CA SER A 29 -18.45 31.09 25.34
C SER A 29 -17.29 31.92 24.77
N ASP A 30 -17.61 32.99 24.04
CA ASP A 30 -16.56 33.87 23.49
C ASP A 30 -15.74 34.55 24.59
N GLN A 31 -16.35 34.86 25.74
CA GLN A 31 -15.65 35.45 26.87
C GLN A 31 -14.58 34.51 27.42
N GLU A 32 -14.92 33.23 27.64
CA GLU A 32 -13.97 32.21 28.09
C GLU A 32 -12.84 31.99 27.09
N LEU A 33 -13.16 31.94 25.79
CA LEU A 33 -12.16 31.78 24.74
C LEU A 33 -11.23 33.00 24.69
N CYS A 34 -11.78 34.21 24.73
CA CYS A 34 -11.00 35.44 24.78
C CYS A 34 -10.08 35.45 26.01
N GLU A 35 -10.56 35.05 27.19
CA GLU A 35 -9.70 34.95 28.37
C GLU A 35 -8.52 34.00 28.18
N VAL A 36 -8.73 32.82 27.57
CA VAL A 36 -7.65 31.88 27.27
C VAL A 36 -6.64 32.49 26.29
N VAL A 37 -7.13 33.22 25.28
CA VAL A 37 -6.30 33.93 24.29
C VAL A 37 -5.52 35.10 24.92
N ARG A 38 -6.12 35.82 25.88
CA ARG A 38 -5.52 36.95 26.62
C ARG A 38 -4.45 36.52 27.59
N LYS A 39 -4.72 35.50 28.42
CA LYS A 39 -3.83 35.00 29.47
C LYS A 39 -2.49 34.49 28.93
N TYR A 40 -2.32 34.39 27.61
CA TYR A 40 -1.09 34.03 26.90
C TYR A 40 -0.34 32.90 27.62
N ASN A 41 -1.00 31.75 27.74
CA ASN A 41 -0.45 30.65 28.50
C ASN A 41 0.69 29.96 27.73
N ILE A 42 1.92 30.46 27.95
CA ILE A 42 3.16 29.97 27.36
C ILE A 42 3.38 28.47 27.66
N ASN A 43 2.86 27.97 28.77
CA ASN A 43 3.03 26.57 29.20
C ASN A 43 2.01 25.63 28.57
N ALA A 44 0.88 26.15 28.08
CA ALA A 44 -0.18 25.41 27.39
C ALA A 44 -0.51 25.96 25.97
N PRO A 45 0.48 26.07 25.06
CA PRO A 45 0.29 26.61 23.71
C PRO A 45 -0.76 25.86 22.89
N ARG A 46 -0.98 24.56 23.15
CA ARG A 46 -2.04 23.79 22.51
C ARG A 46 -3.45 24.31 22.86
N LYS A 47 -3.68 24.67 24.12
CA LYS A 47 -4.97 25.24 24.57
C LYS A 47 -5.22 26.61 23.95
N VAL A 48 -4.16 27.43 23.88
CA VAL A 48 -4.22 28.76 23.25
C VAL A 48 -4.51 28.63 21.76
N ALA A 49 -3.81 27.74 21.04
CA ALA A 49 -4.07 27.48 19.63
C ALA A 49 -5.52 27.04 19.37
N PHE A 50 -6.08 26.15 20.19
CA PHE A 50 -7.49 25.75 20.08
C PHE A 50 -8.46 26.89 20.33
N ALA A 51 -8.23 27.72 21.35
CA ALA A 51 -9.09 28.87 21.60
C ALA A 51 -9.06 29.88 20.43
N ILE A 52 -7.87 30.16 19.89
CA ILE A 52 -7.70 31.03 18.73
C ILE A 52 -8.43 30.46 17.51
N VAL A 53 -8.21 29.18 17.19
CA VAL A 53 -8.83 28.56 16.02
C VAL A 53 -10.34 28.50 16.15
N THR A 54 -10.88 28.19 17.33
CA THR A 54 -12.33 28.21 17.56
C THR A 54 -12.91 29.61 17.36
N LEU A 55 -12.29 30.66 17.92
CA LEU A 55 -12.73 32.04 17.67
C LEU A 55 -12.61 32.43 16.19
N SER A 56 -11.55 32.00 15.52
CA SER A 56 -11.35 32.30 14.09
C SER A 56 -12.41 31.65 13.20
N LYS A 57 -12.99 30.52 13.60
CA LYS A 57 -14.13 29.91 12.89
C LYS A 57 -15.41 30.73 13.05
N ARG A 58 -15.56 31.47 14.16
CA ARG A 58 -16.72 32.32 14.44
C ARG A 58 -16.61 33.70 13.77
N TYR A 59 -15.42 34.30 13.81
CA TYR A 59 -15.21 35.72 13.48
C TYR A 59 -14.13 35.99 12.42
N GLY A 60 -13.47 34.95 11.91
CA GLY A 60 -12.33 35.07 11.00
C GLY A 60 -10.99 35.33 11.72
N MET A 61 -9.89 35.16 10.99
CA MET A 61 -8.52 35.35 11.51
C MET A 61 -8.18 36.82 11.80
N ALA A 62 -8.89 37.76 11.17
CA ALA A 62 -8.73 39.20 11.38
C ALA A 62 -9.36 39.71 12.69
N TYR A 63 -10.16 38.89 13.38
CA TYR A 63 -10.78 39.27 14.65
C TYR A 63 -9.72 39.70 15.68
N VAL A 64 -9.99 40.78 16.40
CA VAL A 64 -9.03 41.42 17.30
C VAL A 64 -9.40 41.13 18.75
N VAL A 65 -8.42 40.63 19.52
CA VAL A 65 -8.52 40.44 20.97
C VAL A 65 -7.39 41.24 21.62
N ASP A 66 -7.74 42.19 22.49
CA ASP A 66 -6.81 43.10 23.18
C ASP A 66 -5.78 43.74 22.22
N GLY A 67 -6.26 44.34 21.14
CA GLY A 67 -5.44 45.11 20.19
C GLY A 67 -4.60 44.28 19.21
N GLU A 68 -4.69 42.96 19.22
CA GLU A 68 -3.94 42.07 18.30
C GLU A 68 -4.87 41.07 17.60
N SER A 69 -4.66 40.84 16.31
CA SER A 69 -5.47 39.89 15.53
C SER A 69 -5.22 38.44 15.97
N LEU A 70 -6.21 37.58 15.77
CA LEU A 70 -6.10 36.14 16.01
C LEU A 70 -4.95 35.51 15.19
N GLU A 71 -4.75 35.97 13.95
CA GLU A 71 -3.63 35.55 13.11
C GLU A 71 -2.26 35.84 13.73
N MET A 72 -2.02 37.08 14.16
CA MET A 72 -0.77 37.49 14.80
C MET A 72 -0.53 36.73 16.11
N ARG A 73 -1.61 36.50 16.88
CA ARG A 73 -1.55 35.68 18.10
C ARG A 73 -1.19 34.23 17.77
N LEU A 74 -1.76 33.64 16.72
CA LEU A 74 -1.48 32.26 16.30
C LEU A 74 -0.04 32.11 15.79
N GLU A 75 0.45 33.10 15.04
CA GLU A 75 1.84 33.19 14.58
C GLU A 75 2.83 33.20 15.77
N ARG A 76 2.50 33.93 16.83
CA ARG A 76 3.30 33.93 18.06
C ARG A 76 3.28 32.56 18.75
N VAL A 77 2.12 31.89 18.83
CA VAL A 77 2.02 30.52 19.35
C VAL A 77 2.86 29.55 18.52
N TYR A 78 2.82 29.67 17.18
CA TYR A 78 3.64 28.89 16.26
C TYR A 78 5.14 29.06 16.54
N ARG A 79 5.65 30.30 16.64
CA ARG A 79 7.06 30.59 16.94
C ARG A 79 7.49 30.02 18.30
N GLN A 80 6.63 30.17 19.31
CA GLN A 80 6.89 29.63 20.65
C GLN A 80 6.92 28.10 20.66
N ALA A 81 6.03 27.45 19.91
CA ALA A 81 6.01 26.00 19.75
C ALA A 81 7.28 25.50 19.05
N CYS A 82 7.80 26.24 18.05
CA CYS A 82 9.06 25.95 17.39
C CYS A 82 10.23 26.01 18.38
N ALA A 83 10.36 27.10 19.13
CA ALA A 83 11.43 27.29 20.12
C ALA A 83 11.45 26.18 21.20
N ARG A 84 10.26 25.67 21.55
CA ARG A 84 10.08 24.60 22.54
C ARG A 84 10.01 23.20 21.93
N ARG A 85 10.20 23.05 20.62
CA ARG A 85 10.14 21.76 19.89
C ARG A 85 8.84 20.98 20.13
N ARG A 86 7.71 21.68 20.25
CA ARG A 86 6.38 21.06 20.40
C ARG A 86 5.76 20.80 19.03
N TRP A 87 6.27 19.79 18.33
CA TRP A 87 6.03 19.59 16.90
C TRP A 87 4.57 19.44 16.51
N TRP A 88 3.74 18.81 17.33
CA TRP A 88 2.30 18.75 17.06
C TRP A 88 1.66 20.14 16.97
N VAL A 89 1.99 21.03 17.91
CA VAL A 89 1.48 22.40 17.92
C VAL A 89 2.06 23.22 16.77
N VAL A 90 3.32 22.98 16.42
CA VAL A 90 3.97 23.58 15.23
C VAL A 90 3.17 23.25 13.97
N ARG A 91 2.92 21.95 13.71
CA ARG A 91 2.15 21.49 12.54
C ARG A 91 0.72 22.03 12.54
N TYR A 92 0.05 21.99 13.69
CA TYR A 92 -1.30 22.51 13.84
C TYR A 92 -1.41 24.00 13.50
N CYS A 93 -0.53 24.83 14.08
CA CYS A 93 -0.55 26.28 13.83
C CYS A 93 -0.13 26.60 12.39
N ALA A 94 0.93 25.96 11.88
CA ALA A 94 1.38 26.15 10.50
C ALA A 94 0.28 25.82 9.49
N ALA A 95 -0.48 24.75 9.72
CA ALA A 95 -1.59 24.38 8.86
C ALA A 95 -2.73 25.41 8.89
N LYS A 96 -3.08 25.92 10.07
CA LYS A 96 -4.13 26.95 10.21
C LYS A 96 -3.71 28.32 9.69
N LEU A 97 -2.42 28.59 9.66
CA LEU A 97 -1.80 29.75 9.00
C LEU A 97 -1.49 29.49 7.51
N ARG A 98 -1.88 28.33 6.97
CA ARG A 98 -1.61 27.89 5.58
C ARG A 98 -0.15 28.06 5.14
N LYS A 99 0.81 27.77 6.02
CA LYS A 99 2.24 27.88 5.70
C LYS A 99 2.69 26.76 4.75
N VAL A 100 3.29 27.15 3.63
CA VAL A 100 3.82 26.25 2.58
C VAL A 100 5.34 26.37 2.52
N THR A 101 6.01 25.28 2.19
CA THR A 101 7.46 25.26 1.94
C THR A 101 7.75 25.42 0.44
N ASP A 102 8.70 26.27 0.07
CA ASP A 102 9.06 26.51 -1.34
C ASP A 102 9.66 25.27 -2.03
N SER A 103 10.28 24.36 -1.26
CA SER A 103 10.90 23.13 -1.75
C SER A 103 9.92 22.04 -2.20
N LEU A 104 8.60 22.23 -2.07
CA LEU A 104 7.61 21.20 -2.44
C LEU A 104 7.58 20.92 -3.94
N ALA A 105 7.44 21.95 -4.77
CA ALA A 105 7.37 21.77 -6.22
C ALA A 105 8.68 21.16 -6.80
N PRO A 106 9.89 21.60 -6.39
CA PRO A 106 11.12 20.91 -6.73
C PRO A 106 11.16 19.45 -6.24
N GLY A 107 10.72 19.20 -5.00
CA GLY A 107 10.72 17.85 -4.43
C GLY A 107 9.76 16.88 -5.12
N ILE A 108 8.57 17.35 -5.49
CA ILE A 108 7.61 16.62 -6.31
C ILE A 108 8.20 16.31 -7.67
N THR A 109 8.74 17.33 -8.36
CA THR A 109 9.37 17.16 -9.68
C THR A 109 10.50 16.13 -9.63
N ASN A 110 11.32 16.16 -8.58
CA ASN A 110 12.41 15.22 -8.36
C ASN A 110 11.95 13.75 -8.26
N MET A 111 10.77 13.50 -7.69
CA MET A 111 10.16 12.17 -7.67
C MET A 111 9.52 11.79 -9.02
N LEU A 112 8.84 12.73 -9.68
CA LEU A 112 8.21 12.52 -10.98
C LEU A 112 9.22 12.12 -12.07
N VAL A 113 10.36 12.81 -12.15
CA VAL A 113 11.43 12.49 -13.14
C VAL A 113 12.07 11.13 -12.91
N ARG A 114 11.84 10.50 -11.74
CA ARG A 114 12.27 9.12 -11.42
C ARG A 114 11.14 8.11 -11.60
N GLY A 115 10.10 8.47 -12.34
CA GLY A 115 8.99 7.59 -12.71
C GLY A 115 8.04 7.27 -11.56
N LYS A 116 7.98 8.13 -10.52
CA LYS A 116 7.05 7.97 -9.40
C LYS A 116 5.87 8.92 -9.55
N GLN A 117 4.68 8.46 -9.23
CA GLN A 117 3.53 9.34 -8.99
C GLN A 117 3.42 9.68 -7.50
N ILE A 118 2.72 10.76 -7.18
CA ILE A 118 2.48 11.16 -5.79
C ILE A 118 0.99 11.39 -5.60
N ILE A 119 0.43 10.87 -4.51
CA ILE A 119 -0.94 11.19 -4.11
C ILE A 119 -0.92 11.98 -2.81
N ILE A 120 -1.45 13.21 -2.88
CA ILE A 120 -1.63 14.13 -1.76
C ILE A 120 -3.08 14.02 -1.27
N GLY A 121 -3.28 14.11 0.03
CA GLY A 121 -4.61 14.07 0.65
C GLY A 121 -4.91 12.79 1.40
N VAL A 122 -6.17 12.62 1.77
CA VAL A 122 -6.70 11.47 2.54
C VAL A 122 -7.97 11.00 1.85
N SER A 123 -8.08 9.69 1.62
CA SER A 123 -9.19 9.06 0.88
C SER A 123 -10.59 9.37 1.43
N SER A 124 -10.73 9.65 2.73
CA SER A 124 -12.00 10.02 3.36
C SER A 124 -12.43 11.47 3.08
N CYS A 125 -11.57 12.30 2.50
CA CYS A 125 -11.82 13.70 2.19
C CYS A 125 -11.68 13.92 0.67
N GLN A 126 -10.45 14.18 0.23
CA GLN A 126 -10.10 14.38 -1.17
C GLN A 126 -8.67 13.85 -1.37
N GLU A 127 -8.40 13.30 -2.54
CA GLU A 127 -7.06 12.94 -2.96
C GLU A 127 -6.77 13.60 -4.30
N MET A 128 -5.54 14.07 -4.47
CA MET A 128 -5.01 14.59 -5.74
C MET A 128 -3.83 13.74 -6.16
N THR A 129 -3.93 13.13 -7.33
CA THR A 129 -2.81 12.44 -7.97
C THR A 129 -2.00 13.44 -8.79
N ILE A 130 -0.73 13.60 -8.46
CA ILE A 130 0.23 14.41 -9.19
C ILE A 130 1.05 13.50 -10.08
N THR A 131 0.86 13.67 -11.40
CA THR A 131 1.52 12.90 -12.45
C THR A 131 2.45 13.76 -13.33
N ALA A 132 2.38 15.08 -13.18
CA ALA A 132 3.18 16.06 -13.91
C ALA A 132 3.59 17.22 -12.98
N PRO A 133 4.65 17.98 -13.31
CA PRO A 133 5.04 19.17 -12.54
C PRO A 133 3.83 20.08 -12.31
N THR A 134 3.53 20.33 -11.04
CA THR A 134 2.32 21.04 -10.60
C THR A 134 2.73 22.36 -9.96
N ALA A 135 1.95 23.41 -10.19
CA ALA A 135 2.27 24.75 -9.68
C ALA A 135 2.16 24.80 -8.14
N PRO A 136 2.98 25.64 -7.45
CA PRO A 136 3.01 25.68 -5.99
C PRO A 136 1.66 26.00 -5.33
N ASP A 137 0.86 26.85 -5.94
CA ASP A 137 -0.50 27.22 -5.52
C ASP A 137 -1.45 26.02 -5.56
N GLN A 138 -1.43 25.25 -6.64
CA GLN A 138 -2.22 24.02 -6.78
C GLN A 138 -1.80 22.97 -5.75
N ILE A 139 -0.50 22.82 -5.49
CA ILE A 139 0.00 21.92 -4.42
C ILE A 139 -0.49 22.40 -3.05
N ALA A 140 -0.44 23.70 -2.78
CA ALA A 140 -0.93 24.27 -1.53
C ALA A 140 -2.43 24.04 -1.33
N ASP A 141 -3.23 24.24 -2.37
CA ASP A 141 -4.67 24.01 -2.34
C ASP A 141 -4.99 22.53 -2.13
N ALA A 142 -4.26 21.64 -2.80
CA ALA A 142 -4.39 20.20 -2.57
C ALA A 142 -4.06 19.82 -1.12
N LEU A 143 -2.93 20.30 -0.59
CA LEU A 143 -2.53 20.01 0.79
C LEU A 143 -3.54 20.54 1.81
N PHE A 144 -4.08 21.74 1.61
CA PHE A 144 -4.97 22.36 2.58
C PHE A 144 -6.47 22.10 2.37
N GLY A 145 -6.86 21.52 1.23
CA GLY A 145 -8.22 21.06 0.94
C GLY A 145 -8.46 19.59 1.28
N SER A 146 -7.40 18.80 1.47
CA SER A 146 -7.47 17.34 1.48
C SER A 146 -7.26 16.68 2.85
N TYR A 147 -7.65 17.33 3.94
CA TYR A 147 -7.53 16.78 5.31
C TYR A 147 -8.84 16.94 6.11
N PRO A 148 -9.14 16.04 7.08
CA PRO A 148 -10.32 16.17 7.94
C PRO A 148 -10.28 17.45 8.78
N GLU A 149 -11.40 18.15 8.97
CA GLU A 149 -11.44 19.49 9.61
C GLU A 149 -10.71 19.59 10.98
N ASN A 150 -10.68 18.47 11.73
CA ASN A 150 -10.07 18.35 13.05
C ASN A 150 -8.59 17.89 13.03
N GLU A 151 -8.02 17.61 11.87
CA GLU A 151 -6.65 17.13 11.70
C GLU A 151 -5.78 17.98 10.75
N PRO A 152 -5.71 19.31 10.97
CA PRO A 152 -4.93 20.20 10.11
C PRO A 152 -3.43 19.86 10.08
N GLN A 153 -2.90 19.23 11.14
CA GLN A 153 -1.52 18.78 11.19
C GLN A 153 -1.14 17.80 10.06
N VAL A 154 -2.11 17.11 9.44
CA VAL A 154 -1.90 16.21 8.30
C VAL A 154 -1.26 16.94 7.13
N ALA A 155 -1.74 18.14 6.78
CA ALA A 155 -1.23 18.91 5.64
C ALA A 155 0.26 19.22 5.78
N VAL A 156 0.71 19.60 6.98
CA VAL A 156 2.12 19.92 7.25
C VAL A 156 2.96 18.65 7.31
N LEU A 157 2.43 17.55 7.88
CA LEU A 157 3.14 16.27 7.83
C LEU A 157 3.33 15.80 6.38
N GLN A 158 2.33 15.92 5.51
CA GLN A 158 2.45 15.56 4.10
C GLN A 158 3.52 16.40 3.37
N GLN A 159 3.65 17.69 3.69
CA GLN A 159 4.78 18.51 3.20
C GLN A 159 6.13 17.91 3.63
N GLU A 160 6.28 17.56 4.91
CA GLU A 160 7.51 16.95 5.41
C GLU A 160 7.81 15.60 4.76
N LEU A 161 6.78 14.79 4.47
CA LEU A 161 6.91 13.52 3.76
C LEU A 161 7.36 13.71 2.31
N ILE A 162 6.84 14.71 1.60
CA ILE A 162 7.30 15.06 0.24
C ILE A 162 8.80 15.36 0.26
N ILE A 163 9.26 16.20 1.20
CA ILE A 163 10.68 16.53 1.32
C ILE A 163 11.51 15.30 1.70
N ALA A 164 11.04 14.49 2.67
CA ALA A 164 11.72 13.27 3.08
C ALA A 164 11.88 12.27 1.92
N CYS A 165 10.82 12.02 1.16
CA CYS A 165 10.85 11.12 0.01
C CYS A 165 11.71 11.67 -1.13
N SER A 166 11.62 12.97 -1.41
CA SER A 166 12.47 13.64 -2.42
C SER A 166 13.95 13.51 -2.08
N ASP A 167 14.34 13.79 -0.84
CA ASP A 167 15.74 13.69 -0.41
C ASP A 167 16.23 12.24 -0.49
N LEU A 168 15.39 11.28 -0.06
CA LEU A 168 15.76 9.87 -0.04
C LEU A 168 15.88 9.29 -1.45
N ILE A 169 14.95 9.57 -2.36
CA ILE A 169 15.01 9.05 -3.73
C ILE A 169 16.16 9.65 -4.52
N ALA A 170 16.58 10.89 -4.19
CA ALA A 170 17.76 11.51 -4.77
C ALA A 170 19.04 10.76 -4.38
N GLN A 171 19.14 10.30 -3.12
CA GLN A 171 20.33 9.64 -2.60
C GLN A 171 20.36 8.13 -2.88
N LYS A 172 19.20 7.46 -2.81
CA LYS A 172 19.07 6.01 -2.90
C LYS A 172 17.81 5.62 -3.71
N PRO A 173 17.82 5.76 -5.05
CA PRO A 173 16.64 5.49 -5.88
C PRO A 173 16.04 4.09 -5.68
N TYR A 174 16.90 3.08 -5.53
CA TYR A 174 16.54 1.66 -5.40
C TYR A 174 15.63 1.34 -4.21
N VAL A 175 15.55 2.21 -3.18
CA VAL A 175 14.67 1.96 -2.01
C VAL A 175 13.19 2.16 -2.35
N PHE A 176 12.91 2.73 -3.53
CA PHE A 176 11.57 2.89 -4.10
C PHE A 176 11.29 1.86 -5.20
N ASP A 177 12.14 0.84 -5.39
CA ASP A 177 11.87 -0.24 -6.31
C ASP A 177 10.61 -0.99 -5.86
N GLY A 178 9.74 -1.30 -6.82
CA GLY A 178 8.43 -1.86 -6.54
C GLY A 178 7.38 -0.89 -5.99
N VAL A 179 7.73 0.38 -5.76
CA VAL A 179 6.77 1.44 -5.41
C VAL A 179 6.56 2.31 -6.64
N LEU A 180 5.38 2.25 -7.25
CA LEU A 180 5.04 3.03 -8.44
C LEU A 180 4.46 4.40 -8.05
N THR A 181 3.55 4.42 -7.07
CA THR A 181 2.95 5.65 -6.54
C THR A 181 3.24 5.83 -5.06
N ILE A 182 3.70 7.02 -4.68
CA ILE A 182 3.93 7.42 -3.29
C ILE A 182 2.65 8.07 -2.76
N ARG A 183 1.83 7.29 -2.05
CA ARG A 183 0.59 7.76 -1.43
C ARG A 183 0.87 8.28 -0.01
N LEU A 184 0.82 9.60 0.19
CA LEU A 184 1.32 10.21 1.43
C LEU A 184 0.53 9.83 2.68
N ALA A 185 -0.80 9.69 2.58
CA ALA A 185 -1.62 9.22 3.71
C ALA A 185 -1.26 7.79 4.15
N TRP A 186 -1.06 6.89 3.19
CA TRP A 186 -0.69 5.50 3.47
C TRP A 186 0.76 5.37 3.95
N LEU A 187 1.67 6.23 3.46
CA LEU A 187 3.01 6.34 4.00
C LEU A 187 2.98 6.76 5.48
N ALA A 188 2.20 7.79 5.83
CA ALA A 188 2.02 8.22 7.21
C ALA A 188 1.41 7.10 8.09
N HIS A 189 0.45 6.34 7.54
CA HIS A 189 -0.12 5.17 8.22
C HIS A 189 0.93 4.09 8.48
N ALA A 190 1.74 3.74 7.47
CA ALA A 190 2.83 2.76 7.60
C ALA A 190 3.89 3.21 8.64
N MET A 191 4.19 4.51 8.71
CA MET A 191 5.05 5.06 9.76
C MET A 191 4.45 4.85 11.15
N SER A 192 3.15 5.08 11.33
CA SER A 192 2.47 4.85 12.61
C SER A 192 2.55 3.38 13.02
N LEU A 193 2.24 2.46 12.09
CA LEU A 193 2.34 1.02 12.33
C LEU A 193 3.76 0.60 12.73
N MET A 194 4.77 1.07 11.99
CA MET A 194 6.17 0.75 12.27
C MET A 194 6.58 1.22 13.67
N LEU A 195 6.20 2.44 14.07
CA LEU A 195 6.49 2.96 15.40
C LEU A 195 5.80 2.16 16.50
N ASP A 196 4.54 1.75 16.30
CA ASP A 196 3.82 0.92 17.25
C ASP A 196 4.46 -0.47 17.41
N TYR A 197 4.92 -1.09 16.33
CA TYR A 197 5.66 -2.36 16.39
C TYR A 197 7.01 -2.21 17.11
N MET A 198 7.72 -1.10 16.86
CA MET A 198 8.98 -0.83 17.55
C MET A 198 8.77 -0.61 19.06
N ARG A 199 7.65 0.00 19.47
CA ARG A 199 7.27 0.13 20.89
C ARG A 199 7.01 -1.23 21.54
N SER A 200 6.26 -2.12 20.88
CA SER A 200 5.97 -3.44 21.45
C SER A 200 7.23 -4.27 21.64
N VAL A 201 8.16 -4.23 20.67
CA VAL A 201 9.45 -4.93 20.77
C VAL A 201 10.32 -4.36 21.90
N GLY A 202 10.32 -3.03 22.10
CA GLY A 202 11.03 -2.37 23.20
C GLY A 202 10.48 -2.70 24.60
N SER A 203 9.17 -2.95 24.71
CA SER A 203 8.52 -3.31 25.99
C SER A 203 8.79 -4.75 26.41
N MET A 204 8.91 -5.69 25.47
CA MET A 204 9.24 -7.10 25.76
C MET A 204 10.62 -7.28 26.42
N LYS A 205 11.58 -6.39 26.16
CA LYS A 205 12.99 -6.55 26.60
C LYS A 205 13.30 -6.02 28.01
N LYS A 206 12.32 -5.50 28.76
CA LYS A 206 12.52 -5.10 30.16
C LYS A 206 12.47 -6.29 31.17
N GLY A 207 12.13 -7.50 30.71
CA GLY A 207 11.91 -8.66 31.59
C GLY A 207 12.75 -9.91 31.32
N SER A 208 13.69 -9.92 30.38
CA SER A 208 14.48 -11.13 30.06
C SER A 208 15.97 -10.81 29.88
N VAL A 209 16.81 -11.53 30.63
CA VAL A 209 18.27 -11.32 30.79
C VAL A 209 19.06 -11.81 29.55
N ILE A 210 18.40 -12.30 28.50
CA ILE A 210 19.04 -12.95 27.32
C ILE A 210 19.18 -12.00 26.11
N GLY A 211 19.16 -10.68 26.33
CA GLY A 211 19.24 -9.67 25.26
C GLY A 211 20.56 -8.89 25.18
N MET A 212 21.63 -9.36 25.83
CA MET A 212 22.85 -8.56 26.05
C MET A 212 23.90 -8.58 24.94
N LEU A 213 23.71 -9.33 23.86
CA LEU A 213 24.70 -9.39 22.78
C LEU A 213 23.99 -9.25 21.44
N ASP A 214 24.50 -8.30 20.66
CA ASP A 214 24.11 -7.94 19.30
C ASP A 214 22.95 -6.94 19.13
N MET A 215 23.27 -5.66 19.39
CA MET A 215 22.65 -4.57 18.66
C MET A 215 23.64 -3.40 18.62
N SER A 216 24.46 -3.34 17.58
CA SER A 216 25.23 -2.14 17.28
C SER A 216 24.26 -0.98 17.02
N ILE A 217 24.12 -0.11 18.02
CA ILE A 217 23.15 0.98 18.05
C ILE A 217 23.52 1.99 16.96
N SER A 218 22.87 1.90 15.80
CA SER A 218 22.89 2.96 14.80
C SER A 218 22.22 4.21 15.39
N TRP A 219 22.84 5.39 15.24
CA TRP A 219 22.36 6.69 15.74
C TRP A 219 20.87 6.98 15.44
N THR A 220 20.34 6.48 14.32
CA THR A 220 18.91 6.57 13.96
C THR A 220 18.00 5.92 15.01
N GLN A 221 18.40 4.77 15.57
CA GLN A 221 17.65 4.05 16.59
C GLN A 221 17.66 4.78 17.94
N ALA A 222 18.75 5.49 18.26
CA ALA A 222 18.84 6.29 19.48
C ALA A 222 17.88 7.49 19.44
N ASN A 223 17.79 8.19 18.30
CA ASN A 223 16.82 9.28 18.11
C ASN A 223 15.37 8.79 18.14
N ILE A 224 15.10 7.69 17.41
CA ILE A 224 13.77 7.06 17.36
C ILE A 224 13.35 6.61 18.78
N ASN A 225 14.21 5.90 19.53
CA ASN A 225 13.89 5.43 20.88
C ASN A 225 13.77 6.57 21.91
N ALA A 226 14.61 7.61 21.83
CA ALA A 226 14.59 8.74 22.75
C ALA A 226 13.31 9.60 22.62
N GLU A 227 12.79 9.73 21.39
CA GLU A 227 11.52 10.44 21.11
C GLU A 227 10.29 9.53 21.29
N LEU A 228 10.42 8.21 21.07
CA LEU A 228 9.36 7.21 21.28
C LEU A 228 8.92 7.05 22.75
N GLY A 229 9.83 7.30 23.70
CA GLY A 229 9.51 7.27 25.14
C GLY A 229 8.63 8.43 25.61
N LYS A 230 8.39 9.45 24.76
CA LYS A 230 7.66 10.68 25.11
C LYS A 230 6.49 11.01 24.17
N ASN A 231 6.58 10.64 22.90
CA ASN A 231 5.63 11.06 21.87
C ASN A 231 4.58 9.99 21.60
N SER A 232 3.30 10.36 21.66
CA SER A 232 2.16 9.43 21.53
C SER A 232 1.64 9.30 20.09
N SER A 233 2.09 10.17 19.16
CA SER A 233 1.62 10.20 17.76
C SER A 233 2.76 10.54 16.78
N ILE A 234 2.62 10.15 15.52
CA ILE A 234 3.52 10.56 14.42
C ILE A 234 3.62 12.09 14.28
N TYR A 235 2.54 12.80 14.66
CA TYR A 235 2.47 14.25 14.62
C TYR A 235 3.27 14.94 15.73
N ASP A 236 3.79 14.20 16.71
CA ASP A 236 4.68 14.72 17.75
C ASP A 236 6.16 14.59 17.38
N LEU A 237 6.49 13.84 16.31
CA LEU A 237 7.89 13.63 15.90
C LEU A 237 8.54 14.91 15.38
N SER A 238 9.84 15.08 15.57
CA SER A 238 10.57 16.16 14.89
C SER A 238 10.69 15.90 13.39
N PRO A 239 10.85 16.93 12.53
CA PRO A 239 11.04 16.73 11.09
C PRO A 239 12.22 15.83 10.72
N ILE A 240 13.29 15.85 11.54
CA ILE A 240 14.46 14.96 11.35
C ILE A 240 14.05 13.51 11.60
N VAL A 241 13.30 13.25 12.68
CA VAL A 241 12.81 11.90 12.99
C VAL A 241 11.79 11.41 11.96
N VAL A 242 10.97 12.29 11.40
CA VAL A 242 10.11 11.95 10.25
C VAL A 242 10.94 11.42 9.09
N LYS A 243 12.02 12.11 8.70
CA LYS A 243 12.94 11.65 7.65
C LYS A 243 13.58 10.30 8.00
N ASP A 244 14.05 10.13 9.24
CA ASP A 244 14.66 8.90 9.72
C ASP A 244 13.70 7.69 9.65
N VAL A 245 12.43 7.89 10.04
CA VAL A 245 11.41 6.83 10.00
C VAL A 245 11.03 6.50 8.56
N VAL A 246 10.86 7.50 7.68
CA VAL A 246 10.62 7.27 6.25
C VAL A 246 11.77 6.48 5.62
N ALA A 247 13.02 6.85 5.93
CA ALA A 247 14.19 6.13 5.46
C ALA A 247 14.21 4.68 5.98
N ALA A 248 14.01 4.47 7.28
CA ALA A 248 13.98 3.13 7.88
C ALA A 248 12.89 2.24 7.26
N LEU A 249 11.71 2.79 7.03
CA LEU A 249 10.58 2.10 6.42
C LEU A 249 10.90 1.69 4.98
N LEU A 250 11.39 2.62 4.16
CA LEU A 250 11.63 2.36 2.74
C LEU A 250 12.88 1.50 2.49
N THR A 251 13.91 1.63 3.31
CA THR A 251 15.11 0.77 3.25
C THR A 251 14.89 -0.60 3.91
N ARG A 252 13.70 -0.88 4.45
CA ARG A 252 13.38 -2.10 5.21
C ARG A 252 14.32 -2.35 6.39
N LYS A 253 14.80 -1.26 7.01
CA LYS A 253 15.66 -1.35 8.20
C LYS A 253 14.84 -1.99 9.32
N TYR A 254 15.37 -3.02 9.97
CA TYR A 254 14.74 -3.76 11.08
C TYR A 254 13.57 -4.67 10.73
N TRP A 255 13.27 -4.90 9.46
CA TRP A 255 12.14 -5.75 9.07
C TRP A 255 12.31 -7.22 9.46
N HIS A 256 13.54 -7.68 9.70
CA HIS A 256 13.83 -9.00 10.25
C HIS A 256 13.29 -9.22 11.68
N LEU A 257 12.87 -8.15 12.38
CA LEU A 257 12.25 -8.22 13.71
C LEU A 257 10.72 -8.26 13.65
N LEU A 258 10.14 -8.12 12.45
CA LEU A 258 8.70 -8.02 12.26
C LEU A 258 8.09 -9.40 12.03
N THR A 259 6.87 -9.61 12.52
CA THR A 259 6.09 -10.80 12.17
C THR A 259 5.66 -10.75 10.69
N PRO A 260 5.26 -11.88 10.08
CA PRO A 260 4.72 -11.90 8.73
C PRO A 260 3.57 -10.89 8.54
N LEU A 261 2.59 -10.88 9.44
CA LEU A 261 1.48 -9.91 9.42
C LEU A 261 1.95 -8.46 9.45
N GLN A 262 2.92 -8.13 10.31
CA GLN A 262 3.47 -6.78 10.41
C GLN A 262 4.15 -6.36 9.11
N SER A 263 4.97 -7.25 8.53
CA SER A 263 5.62 -7.01 7.23
C SER A 263 4.60 -6.85 6.10
N ARG A 264 3.54 -7.67 6.11
CA ARG A 264 2.45 -7.58 5.14
C ARG A 264 1.72 -6.24 5.21
N ARG A 265 1.37 -5.78 6.41
CA ARG A 265 0.74 -4.47 6.62
C ARG A 265 1.61 -3.31 6.14
N LEU A 266 2.93 -3.37 6.36
CA LEU A 266 3.84 -2.32 5.90
C LEU A 266 3.98 -2.33 4.37
N ASN A 267 4.23 -3.47 3.73
CA ASN A 267 4.30 -3.55 2.26
C ASN A 267 2.99 -3.15 1.60
N GLY A 268 1.86 -3.66 2.12
CA GLY A 268 0.52 -3.36 1.60
C GLY A 268 0.15 -1.89 1.74
N SER A 269 0.55 -1.23 2.84
CA SER A 269 0.36 0.22 2.98
C SER A 269 1.17 1.01 1.94
N LEU A 270 2.39 0.56 1.64
CA LEU A 270 3.25 1.21 0.65
C LEU A 270 2.92 0.84 -0.81
N ASN A 271 1.98 -0.10 -1.04
CA ASN A 271 1.77 -0.75 -2.35
C ASN A 271 3.08 -1.24 -2.98
N ARG A 272 4.00 -1.77 -2.16
CA ARG A 272 5.30 -2.21 -2.64
C ARG A 272 5.19 -3.62 -3.22
N VAL A 273 5.46 -3.76 -4.51
CA VAL A 273 5.39 -5.03 -5.24
C VAL A 273 6.79 -5.57 -5.61
N PRO A 274 6.94 -6.88 -5.90
CA PRO A 274 8.19 -7.43 -6.42
C PRO A 274 8.59 -6.86 -7.79
N PRO A 275 9.86 -7.01 -8.22
CA PRO A 275 10.29 -6.66 -9.57
C PRO A 275 9.46 -7.39 -10.63
N SER A 276 9.18 -6.73 -11.76
CA SER A 276 8.37 -7.27 -12.87
C SER A 276 6.96 -7.73 -12.50
N PHE A 277 6.43 -7.32 -11.34
CA PHE A 277 5.08 -7.69 -10.90
C PHE A 277 4.03 -7.35 -11.96
N TYR A 278 4.02 -6.12 -12.48
CA TYR A 278 3.02 -5.70 -13.48
C TYR A 278 3.18 -6.46 -14.80
N ASP A 279 4.41 -6.77 -15.22
CA ASP A 279 4.68 -7.60 -16.40
C ASP A 279 4.12 -9.01 -16.21
N SER A 280 4.28 -9.57 -15.00
CA SER A 280 3.71 -10.86 -14.63
C SER A 280 2.18 -10.82 -14.66
N VAL A 281 1.55 -9.75 -14.14
CA VAL A 281 0.09 -9.59 -14.20
C VAL A 281 -0.40 -9.45 -15.64
N TRP A 282 0.35 -8.79 -16.51
CA TRP A 282 0.06 -8.74 -17.95
C TRP A 282 0.04 -10.15 -18.56
N LYS A 283 1.07 -10.96 -18.29
CA LYS A 283 1.13 -12.36 -18.77
C LYS A 283 -0.02 -13.21 -18.22
N ILE A 284 -0.45 -12.97 -16.99
CA ILE A 284 -1.66 -13.62 -16.45
C ILE A 284 -2.88 -13.22 -17.28
N LEU A 285 -3.06 -11.92 -17.57
CA LEU A 285 -4.18 -11.44 -18.37
C LEU A 285 -4.20 -12.06 -19.78
N GLU A 286 -3.04 -12.23 -20.44
CA GLU A 286 -2.92 -12.95 -21.72
C GLU A 286 -3.44 -14.40 -21.65
N ARG A 287 -3.43 -15.01 -20.47
CA ARG A 287 -3.85 -16.40 -20.22
C ARG A 287 -5.20 -16.51 -19.53
N THR A 288 -5.96 -15.43 -19.42
CA THR A 288 -7.27 -15.44 -18.78
C THR A 288 -8.32 -14.81 -19.69
N GLN A 289 -9.05 -15.65 -20.45
CA GLN A 289 -10.01 -15.17 -21.46
C GLN A 289 -11.12 -14.30 -20.85
N GLY A 290 -11.59 -14.67 -19.65
CA GLY A 290 -12.60 -13.89 -18.93
C GLY A 290 -12.08 -12.59 -18.31
N GLY A 291 -10.77 -12.35 -18.29
CA GLY A 291 -10.14 -11.24 -17.58
C GLY A 291 -10.00 -11.47 -16.07
N ILE A 292 -9.44 -10.48 -15.37
CA ILE A 292 -9.08 -10.54 -13.95
C ILE A 292 -10.08 -9.72 -13.13
N VAL A 293 -10.49 -10.21 -11.96
CA VAL A 293 -11.32 -9.47 -11.00
C VAL A 293 -10.53 -9.24 -9.71
N ILE A 294 -10.48 -7.98 -9.26
CA ILE A 294 -9.79 -7.53 -8.05
C ILE A 294 -10.73 -6.63 -7.27
N ALA A 295 -11.04 -6.96 -6.02
CA ALA A 295 -11.95 -6.22 -5.16
C ALA A 295 -13.29 -5.91 -5.86
N GLY A 296 -13.83 -6.91 -6.57
CA GLY A 296 -15.06 -6.79 -7.37
C GLY A 296 -14.94 -5.94 -8.65
N GLN A 297 -13.81 -5.29 -8.91
CA GLN A 297 -13.57 -4.58 -10.16
C GLN A 297 -13.09 -5.55 -11.24
N HIS A 298 -13.74 -5.53 -12.41
CA HIS A 298 -13.41 -6.42 -13.53
C HIS A 298 -12.50 -5.72 -14.54
N LEU A 299 -11.36 -6.33 -14.83
CA LEU A 299 -10.47 -5.99 -15.94
C LEU A 299 -10.62 -7.05 -17.03
N PRO A 300 -11.34 -6.76 -18.13
CA PRO A 300 -11.51 -7.74 -19.20
C PRO A 300 -10.18 -7.97 -19.93
N GLN A 301 -10.00 -9.14 -20.53
CA GLN A 301 -8.81 -9.41 -21.36
C GLN A 301 -8.80 -8.55 -22.62
N GLN A 302 -9.90 -8.59 -23.37
CA GLN A 302 -10.15 -7.70 -24.50
C GLN A 302 -11.22 -6.68 -24.10
N PRO A 303 -11.07 -5.39 -24.43
CA PRO A 303 -10.06 -4.83 -25.33
C PRO A 303 -8.76 -4.41 -24.62
N THR A 304 -8.54 -4.74 -23.35
CA THR A 304 -7.33 -4.28 -22.60
C THR A 304 -6.02 -4.62 -23.33
N LEU A 305 -5.88 -5.83 -23.87
CA LEU A 305 -4.68 -6.25 -24.61
C LEU A 305 -4.57 -5.61 -26.01
N SER A 306 -5.68 -5.12 -26.58
CA SER A 306 -5.65 -4.38 -27.86
C SER A 306 -5.41 -2.89 -27.67
N ASP A 307 -5.90 -2.33 -26.56
CA ASP A 307 -5.90 -0.89 -26.29
C ASP A 307 -4.66 -0.42 -25.52
N MET A 308 -3.99 -1.34 -24.82
CA MET A 308 -2.78 -1.08 -24.04
C MET A 308 -1.65 -1.96 -24.55
N THR A 309 -0.39 -1.59 -24.27
CA THR A 309 0.76 -2.45 -24.59
C THR A 309 1.41 -3.01 -23.33
N PRO A 310 2.10 -4.16 -23.42
CA PRO A 310 2.92 -4.65 -22.32
C PRO A 310 4.02 -3.63 -21.98
N PHE A 311 4.45 -3.62 -20.71
CA PHE A 311 5.50 -2.74 -20.17
C PHE A 311 5.14 -1.24 -20.09
N GLU A 312 3.94 -0.83 -20.51
CA GLU A 312 3.47 0.53 -20.32
C GLU A 312 2.96 0.78 -18.90
N LEU A 313 3.18 2.01 -18.42
CA LEU A 313 2.71 2.43 -17.11
C LEU A 313 1.18 2.51 -17.02
N THR A 314 0.48 2.73 -18.14
CA THR A 314 -1.00 2.80 -18.19
C THR A 314 -1.66 1.56 -17.60
N PHE A 315 -1.18 0.36 -18.00
CA PHE A 315 -1.63 -0.90 -17.45
C PHE A 315 -1.29 -1.02 -15.96
N SER A 316 -0.06 -0.66 -15.59
CA SER A 316 0.41 -0.71 -14.19
C SER A 316 -0.46 0.16 -13.27
N TYR A 317 -0.78 1.39 -13.69
CA TYR A 317 -1.68 2.29 -12.95
C TYR A 317 -3.11 1.75 -12.86
N LYS A 318 -3.59 1.04 -13.89
CA LYS A 318 -4.90 0.40 -13.85
C LYS A 318 -4.98 -0.69 -12.78
N ILE A 319 -3.98 -1.57 -12.72
CA ILE A 319 -3.88 -2.62 -11.69
C ILE A 319 -3.76 -1.99 -10.30
N GLU A 320 -2.91 -0.98 -10.13
CA GLU A 320 -2.74 -0.29 -8.85
C GLU A 320 -4.04 0.42 -8.40
N SER A 321 -4.79 1.00 -9.34
CA SER A 321 -6.10 1.60 -9.07
C SER A 321 -7.11 0.57 -8.59
N MET A 322 -7.11 -0.65 -9.14
CA MET A 322 -7.99 -1.72 -8.68
C MET A 322 -7.60 -2.19 -7.27
N MET A 323 -6.30 -2.37 -7.02
CA MET A 323 -5.79 -2.72 -5.68
C MET A 323 -6.01 -1.63 -4.63
N SER A 324 -6.12 -0.36 -5.06
CA SER A 324 -6.39 0.77 -4.17
C SER A 324 -7.80 0.73 -3.58
N ALA A 325 -8.72 -0.05 -4.15
CA ALA A 325 -10.06 -0.27 -3.59
C ALA A 325 -10.05 -1.15 -2.32
N ILE A 326 -8.96 -1.88 -2.08
CA ILE A 326 -8.78 -2.75 -0.92
C ILE A 326 -8.42 -1.89 0.28
N GLU A 327 -9.22 -1.92 1.35
CA GLU A 327 -8.98 -1.11 2.55
C GLU A 327 -7.88 -1.70 3.46
N HIS A 328 -7.77 -3.02 3.53
CA HIS A 328 -6.83 -3.70 4.44
C HIS A 328 -5.47 -3.91 3.77
N PRO A 329 -4.37 -3.33 4.29
CA PRO A 329 -3.06 -3.46 3.67
C PRO A 329 -2.56 -4.91 3.67
N GLU A 330 -2.84 -5.70 4.71
CA GLU A 330 -2.51 -7.13 4.76
C GLU A 330 -3.17 -7.93 3.63
N TYR A 331 -4.44 -7.64 3.30
CA TYR A 331 -5.15 -8.30 2.20
C TYR A 331 -4.56 -7.89 0.85
N ARG A 332 -4.24 -6.60 0.69
CA ARG A 332 -3.60 -6.09 -0.52
C ARG A 332 -2.26 -6.78 -0.78
N GLN A 333 -1.48 -7.02 0.27
CA GLN A 333 -0.21 -7.73 0.17
C GLN A 333 -0.40 -9.21 -0.19
N VAL A 334 -1.36 -9.89 0.44
CA VAL A 334 -1.70 -11.28 0.11
C VAL A 334 -2.15 -11.41 -1.36
N LEU A 335 -2.88 -10.43 -1.88
CA LEU A 335 -3.28 -10.42 -3.29
C LEU A 335 -2.08 -10.29 -4.24
N VAL A 336 -1.07 -9.50 -3.87
CA VAL A 336 0.21 -9.43 -4.61
C VAL A 336 0.92 -10.78 -4.59
N GLU A 337 0.96 -11.46 -3.44
CA GLU A 337 1.56 -12.78 -3.29
C GLU A 337 0.83 -13.83 -4.15
N LEU A 338 -0.50 -13.84 -4.14
CA LEU A 338 -1.32 -14.70 -4.99
C LEU A 338 -1.01 -14.48 -6.48
N LEU A 339 -0.96 -13.23 -6.94
CA LEU A 339 -0.63 -12.92 -8.34
C LEU A 339 0.77 -13.41 -8.71
N CYS A 340 1.75 -13.27 -7.81
CA CYS A 340 3.08 -13.85 -8.03
C CYS A 340 3.03 -15.37 -8.20
N ILE A 341 2.23 -16.07 -7.38
CA ILE A 341 2.08 -17.53 -7.46
C ILE A 341 1.41 -17.95 -8.76
N ILE A 342 0.33 -17.26 -9.17
CA ILE A 342 -0.36 -17.52 -10.43
C ILE A 342 0.60 -17.32 -11.61
N ALA A 343 1.40 -16.24 -11.60
CA ALA A 343 2.40 -16.00 -12.63
C ALA A 343 3.41 -17.14 -12.72
N ILE A 344 3.95 -17.59 -11.58
CA ILE A 344 4.92 -18.71 -11.53
C ILE A 344 4.28 -20.00 -12.09
N ILE A 345 3.04 -20.32 -11.72
CA ILE A 345 2.34 -21.52 -12.20
C ILE A 345 2.15 -21.46 -13.72
N LEU A 346 1.70 -20.32 -14.26
CA LEU A 346 1.47 -20.16 -15.70
C LEU A 346 2.76 -20.10 -16.52
N GLU A 347 3.83 -19.48 -15.98
CA GLU A 347 5.15 -19.46 -16.63
C GLU A 347 5.76 -20.86 -16.73
N ARG A 348 5.54 -21.71 -15.71
CA ARG A 348 6.02 -23.10 -15.71
C ARG A 348 5.16 -24.04 -16.57
N ASN A 349 3.90 -23.69 -16.80
CA ASN A 349 2.93 -24.53 -17.52
C ASN A 349 2.25 -23.71 -18.62
N SER A 350 2.98 -23.50 -19.72
CA SER A 350 2.58 -22.62 -20.82
C SER A 350 1.31 -23.05 -21.55
N GLU A 351 0.83 -24.26 -21.33
CA GLU A 351 -0.40 -24.82 -21.86
C GLU A 351 -1.65 -24.48 -21.03
N LEU A 352 -1.47 -24.02 -19.79
CA LEU A 352 -2.58 -23.67 -18.90
C LEU A 352 -3.13 -22.29 -19.25
N VAL A 353 -4.46 -22.20 -19.26
CA VAL A 353 -5.24 -21.00 -19.56
C VAL A 353 -6.50 -21.03 -18.69
N PHE A 354 -6.88 -19.89 -18.13
CA PHE A 354 -8.17 -19.71 -17.47
C PHE A 354 -9.24 -19.37 -18.52
N SER A 355 -10.25 -20.24 -18.63
CA SER A 355 -11.38 -20.04 -19.55
C SER A 355 -12.36 -18.99 -19.03
N GLU A 356 -12.56 -18.93 -17.71
CA GLU A 356 -13.48 -18.00 -17.05
C GLU A 356 -12.75 -16.77 -16.49
N LYS A 357 -13.49 -15.92 -15.78
CA LYS A 357 -12.93 -14.79 -15.05
C LYS A 357 -12.05 -15.31 -13.91
N LEU A 358 -10.87 -14.72 -13.75
CA LEU A 358 -9.99 -14.99 -12.62
C LEU A 358 -10.35 -14.06 -11.46
N ASP A 359 -11.21 -14.54 -10.56
CA ASP A 359 -11.59 -13.81 -9.35
C ASP A 359 -10.57 -14.06 -8.23
N LEU A 360 -9.74 -13.05 -7.95
CA LEU A 360 -8.70 -13.16 -6.93
C LEU A 360 -9.28 -13.18 -5.53
N ASP A 361 -10.40 -12.50 -5.29
CA ASP A 361 -11.03 -12.47 -3.96
C ASP A 361 -11.60 -13.85 -3.61
N GLN A 362 -12.21 -14.51 -4.60
CA GLN A 362 -12.69 -15.89 -4.48
C GLN A 362 -11.53 -16.87 -4.22
N LEU A 363 -10.41 -16.76 -4.96
CA LEU A 363 -9.25 -17.63 -4.75
C LEU A 363 -8.64 -17.47 -3.34
N ILE A 364 -8.53 -16.24 -2.85
CA ILE A 364 -8.06 -15.98 -1.47
C ILE A 364 -9.03 -16.59 -0.46
N SER A 365 -10.34 -16.43 -0.67
CA SER A 365 -11.37 -17.01 0.19
C SER A 365 -11.31 -18.53 0.21
N THR A 366 -11.15 -19.18 -0.95
CA THR A 366 -10.98 -20.64 -1.06
C THR A 366 -9.72 -21.11 -0.33
N ALA A 367 -8.59 -20.44 -0.53
CA ALA A 367 -7.33 -20.76 0.15
C ALA A 367 -7.48 -20.64 1.68
N PHE A 368 -8.14 -19.59 2.15
CA PHE A 368 -8.41 -19.39 3.58
C PHE A 368 -9.36 -20.45 4.15
N LEU A 369 -10.41 -20.83 3.43
CA LEU A 369 -11.33 -21.89 3.86
C LEU A 369 -10.64 -23.26 3.93
N GLN A 370 -9.71 -23.55 3.02
CA GLN A 370 -8.87 -24.75 3.10
C GLN A 370 -7.99 -24.72 4.35
N TYR A 371 -7.38 -23.58 4.67
CA TYR A 371 -6.63 -23.40 5.92
C TYR A 371 -7.52 -23.59 7.15
N CYS A 372 -8.71 -22.99 7.21
CA CYS A 372 -9.64 -23.20 8.31
C CYS A 372 -10.04 -24.67 8.47
N SER A 373 -10.20 -25.40 7.36
CA SER A 373 -10.52 -26.83 7.39
C SER A 373 -9.37 -27.67 7.92
N ASP A 374 -8.14 -27.39 7.51
CA ASP A 374 -6.94 -28.15 7.92
C ASP A 374 -6.61 -27.95 9.41
N TYR A 375 -6.98 -26.81 9.98
CA TYR A 375 -6.72 -26.44 11.39
C TYR A 375 -7.96 -26.40 12.28
N GLU A 376 -9.11 -26.86 11.78
CA GLU A 376 -10.38 -26.90 12.51
C GLU A 376 -10.79 -25.54 13.11
N ILE A 377 -10.51 -24.45 12.39
CA ILE A 377 -10.82 -23.08 12.84
C ILE A 377 -12.32 -22.83 12.69
N GLY A 378 -12.98 -22.56 13.80
CA GLY A 378 -14.42 -22.28 13.85
C GLY A 378 -14.81 -20.90 13.31
N ASP A 379 -13.99 -19.87 13.58
CA ASP A 379 -14.25 -18.51 13.07
C ASP A 379 -13.68 -18.33 11.65
N LYS A 380 -14.57 -18.38 10.66
CA LYS A 380 -14.23 -18.21 9.24
C LYS A 380 -14.33 -16.75 8.77
N ASN A 381 -14.45 -15.78 9.68
CA ASN A 381 -14.46 -14.36 9.35
C ASN A 381 -13.14 -13.65 9.69
N ASP A 382 -12.36 -14.18 10.63
CA ASP A 382 -11.07 -13.62 11.00
C ASP A 382 -9.92 -14.26 10.20
N MET A 383 -9.42 -13.53 9.20
CA MET A 383 -8.26 -13.95 8.40
C MET A 383 -6.91 -13.66 9.08
N THR A 384 -6.89 -13.05 10.27
CA THR A 384 -5.63 -12.70 10.97
C THR A 384 -4.68 -13.89 11.13
N PRO A 385 -5.13 -15.08 11.58
CA PRO A 385 -4.25 -16.24 11.69
C PRO A 385 -3.64 -16.67 10.35
N PHE A 386 -4.39 -16.50 9.26
CA PHE A 386 -3.91 -16.81 7.92
C PHE A 386 -2.84 -15.81 7.45
N TYR A 387 -2.99 -14.53 7.77
CA TYR A 387 -1.96 -13.51 7.50
C TYR A 387 -0.70 -13.67 8.35
N GLU A 388 -0.77 -14.42 9.45
CA GLU A 388 0.39 -14.71 10.31
C GLU A 388 1.22 -15.90 9.82
N LEU A 389 0.71 -16.69 8.87
CA LEU A 389 1.48 -17.80 8.27
C LEU A 389 2.77 -17.28 7.63
N ASP A 390 3.86 -17.97 7.95
CA ASP A 390 5.20 -17.66 7.46
C ASP A 390 5.52 -18.47 6.20
N ASP A 391 5.89 -17.76 5.13
CA ASP A 391 6.26 -18.37 3.85
C ASP A 391 7.77 -18.68 3.75
N SER A 392 8.57 -18.33 4.77
CA SER A 392 10.04 -18.51 4.76
C SER A 392 10.47 -19.96 4.59
N ASN A 393 9.72 -20.91 5.13
CA ASN A 393 10.09 -22.33 5.14
C ASN A 393 9.36 -23.18 4.08
N LEU A 394 8.52 -22.59 3.20
CA LEU A 394 7.76 -23.29 2.15
C LEU A 394 7.09 -24.60 2.62
N THR A 395 6.78 -24.71 3.91
CA THR A 395 6.23 -25.92 4.51
C THR A 395 4.75 -26.07 4.14
N ARG A 396 4.11 -27.16 4.60
CA ARG A 396 2.65 -27.31 4.55
C ARG A 396 1.89 -26.10 5.12
N ASN A 397 2.51 -25.33 6.02
CA ASN A 397 1.87 -24.28 6.81
C ASN A 397 2.24 -22.90 6.26
N SER A 398 2.13 -22.69 4.95
CA SER A 398 2.44 -21.42 4.28
C SER A 398 1.24 -20.94 3.47
N THR A 399 1.07 -19.63 3.35
CA THR A 399 0.03 -19.06 2.47
C THR A 399 0.26 -19.46 1.03
N VAL A 400 1.53 -19.59 0.62
CA VAL A 400 1.93 -20.06 -0.72
C VAL A 400 1.33 -21.42 -1.04
N ASN A 401 1.30 -22.35 -0.08
CA ASN A 401 0.72 -23.67 -0.28
C ASN A 401 -0.80 -23.58 -0.56
N TYR A 402 -1.53 -22.87 0.30
CA TYR A 402 -2.98 -22.71 0.16
C TYR A 402 -3.37 -21.98 -1.12
N PHE A 403 -2.63 -20.93 -1.50
CA PHE A 403 -2.84 -20.26 -2.78
C PHE A 403 -2.56 -21.17 -3.96
N ALA A 404 -1.45 -21.91 -3.95
CA ALA A 404 -1.13 -22.85 -5.02
C ALA A 404 -2.24 -23.91 -5.18
N ARG A 405 -2.73 -24.48 -4.07
CA ARG A 405 -3.86 -25.44 -4.09
C ARG A 405 -5.12 -24.81 -4.70
N ALA A 406 -5.54 -23.65 -4.21
CA ALA A 406 -6.72 -22.96 -4.73
C ALA A 406 -6.61 -22.62 -6.24
N VAL A 407 -5.43 -22.17 -6.68
CA VAL A 407 -5.16 -21.84 -8.09
C VAL A 407 -5.20 -23.09 -8.97
N ILE A 408 -4.57 -24.19 -8.53
CA ILE A 408 -4.60 -25.46 -9.27
C ILE A 408 -6.01 -26.02 -9.32
N ASP A 409 -6.75 -26.03 -8.21
CA ASP A 409 -8.15 -26.48 -8.19
C ASP A 409 -9.01 -25.64 -9.16
N SER A 410 -8.82 -24.32 -9.20
CA SER A 410 -9.50 -23.43 -10.15
C SER A 410 -9.13 -23.74 -11.61
N LEU A 411 -7.84 -23.94 -11.89
CA LEU A 411 -7.38 -24.32 -13.22
C LEU A 411 -7.97 -25.66 -13.66
N LEU A 412 -7.96 -26.67 -12.78
CA LEU A 412 -8.49 -28.02 -13.02
C LEU A 412 -10.00 -28.02 -13.26
N ASN A 413 -10.76 -27.26 -12.47
CA ASN A 413 -12.20 -27.12 -12.63
C ASN A 413 -12.59 -26.32 -13.88
N GLY A 414 -11.68 -25.47 -14.38
CA GLY A 414 -11.83 -24.67 -15.62
C GLY A 414 -11.27 -25.32 -16.89
N ILE A 415 -10.78 -26.57 -16.83
CA ILE A 415 -10.20 -27.27 -17.98
C ILE A 415 -11.32 -27.67 -18.96
N CYS A 416 -11.48 -26.88 -20.01
CA CYS A 416 -11.82 -27.43 -21.31
C CYS A 416 -10.48 -27.79 -21.99
N VAL A 417 -10.06 -29.06 -21.90
CA VAL A 417 -8.88 -29.53 -22.65
C VAL A 417 -9.18 -29.20 -24.10
N LYS A 418 -8.39 -28.33 -24.75
CA LYS A 418 -8.36 -28.32 -26.22
C LYS A 418 -7.99 -29.73 -26.62
N GLN A 419 -8.99 -30.54 -26.97
CA GLN A 419 -8.76 -31.86 -27.53
C GLN A 419 -7.83 -31.65 -28.71
N ARG A 420 -6.54 -31.98 -28.54
CA ARG A 420 -5.72 -32.36 -29.67
C ARG A 420 -6.53 -33.46 -30.32
N LYS A 421 -6.94 -33.26 -31.58
CA LYS A 421 -7.50 -34.33 -32.41
C LYS A 421 -6.45 -35.43 -32.47
N ILE A 422 -6.49 -36.34 -31.50
CA ILE A 422 -5.88 -37.65 -31.62
C ILE A 422 -6.75 -38.32 -32.66
N THR A 423 -6.27 -38.33 -33.90
CA THR A 423 -6.81 -39.16 -34.97
C THR A 423 -6.90 -40.58 -34.43
N THR A 424 -8.12 -40.98 -34.10
CA THR A 424 -8.42 -42.24 -33.46
C THR A 424 -8.04 -43.34 -34.44
N PHE A 425 -7.09 -44.16 -34.00
CA PHE A 425 -6.78 -45.47 -34.57
C PHE A 425 -8.09 -46.24 -34.78
N MET A 426 -8.23 -46.86 -35.95
CA MET A 426 -9.46 -47.54 -36.38
C MET A 426 -9.86 -48.69 -35.43
N PRO A 427 -11.16 -48.94 -35.26
CA PRO A 427 -11.64 -50.09 -34.49
C PRO A 427 -11.40 -51.39 -35.25
N SER A 428 -11.05 -52.42 -34.49
CA SER A 428 -10.84 -53.81 -34.90
C SER A 428 -12.08 -54.44 -35.52
N ASP A 429 -12.00 -54.84 -36.79
CA ASP A 429 -12.95 -55.75 -37.43
C ASP A 429 -12.52 -57.22 -37.26
N PRO A 430 -13.45 -58.18 -37.12
CA PRO A 430 -13.13 -59.59 -36.86
C PRO A 430 -12.65 -60.34 -38.10
N LEU A 431 -11.72 -61.27 -37.87
CA LEU A 431 -11.14 -62.20 -38.84
C LEU A 431 -12.18 -62.94 -39.70
N SER A 432 -12.09 -62.77 -41.03
CA SER A 432 -12.62 -63.72 -42.01
C SER A 432 -11.49 -64.22 -42.92
N PHE A 433 -11.27 -65.53 -42.87
CA PHE A 433 -10.34 -66.30 -43.70
C PHE A 433 -10.71 -66.26 -45.19
N ALA A 434 -9.72 -66.00 -46.07
CA ALA A 434 -9.67 -66.53 -47.43
C ALA A 434 -8.23 -66.50 -48.00
N THR A 435 -7.91 -67.52 -48.77
CA THR A 435 -6.62 -68.05 -49.26
C THR A 435 -5.79 -67.16 -50.21
N PRO A 436 -4.47 -67.43 -50.37
CA PRO A 436 -3.59 -66.65 -51.25
C PRO A 436 -3.65 -67.16 -52.71
N SER A 437 -3.79 -66.25 -53.67
CA SER A 437 -3.59 -66.53 -55.09
C SER A 437 -2.45 -65.67 -55.64
N ASN A 438 -1.41 -66.35 -56.11
CA ASN A 438 -0.30 -65.84 -56.90
C ASN A 438 -0.75 -65.10 -58.16
N SER A 439 -0.03 -64.03 -58.50
CA SER A 439 0.37 -63.60 -59.86
C SER A 439 0.88 -62.16 -59.74
N GLU A 440 1.87 -61.65 -60.45
CA GLU A 440 2.89 -62.13 -61.37
C GLU A 440 3.83 -60.91 -61.50
N ARG A 441 5.14 -61.16 -61.64
CA ARG A 441 6.08 -60.13 -62.09
C ARG A 441 5.69 -59.64 -63.49
N SER A 442 5.94 -58.37 -63.78
CA SER A 442 6.63 -58.02 -65.03
C SER A 442 7.34 -56.67 -64.92
N ASP A 443 8.48 -56.65 -65.59
CA ASP A 443 9.56 -55.68 -65.54
C ASP A 443 9.30 -54.39 -66.33
N ASN A 444 10.22 -53.44 -66.10
CA ASN A 444 11.04 -52.75 -67.11
C ASN A 444 10.87 -51.23 -67.33
N GLN A 445 11.97 -50.55 -66.98
CA GLN A 445 12.80 -49.65 -67.81
C GLN A 445 12.41 -48.17 -68.02
N GLY A 446 13.44 -47.33 -67.89
CA GLY A 446 13.57 -46.04 -68.59
C GLY A 446 14.05 -44.90 -67.68
N TYR A 447 15.34 -44.83 -67.32
CA TYR A 447 16.37 -43.97 -67.95
C TYR A 447 16.37 -42.47 -67.56
N ASN A 448 17.50 -42.05 -66.96
CA ASN A 448 18.22 -40.76 -67.11
C ASN A 448 17.56 -39.45 -66.64
N ASN A 449 18.26 -38.40 -66.20
CA ASN A 449 19.61 -38.13 -65.66
C ASN A 449 19.64 -36.62 -65.33
N CYS A 450 20.63 -36.19 -64.53
CA CYS A 450 21.15 -34.81 -64.35
C CYS A 450 20.28 -33.81 -63.55
N LEU A 451 20.70 -33.31 -62.36
CA LEU A 451 21.86 -32.47 -61.97
C LEU A 451 21.79 -31.00 -62.40
N ILE A 452 22.28 -30.15 -61.47
CA ILE A 452 22.66 -28.71 -61.55
C ILE A 452 21.47 -27.78 -61.20
N ASN A 453 21.47 -26.95 -60.14
CA ASN A 453 22.51 -26.35 -59.28
C ASN A 453 22.06 -26.30 -57.82
#